data_AF-A0AAW7YVD9-F1
#
_entry.id   AF-A0AAW7YVD9-F1
#
_cell.length_a   1.000
_cell.length_b   1.000
_cell.length_c   1.000
_cell.angle_alpha   90.00
_cell.angle_beta   90.00
_cell.angle_gamma   90.00
#
_symmetry.space_group_name_H-M   'P 1'
#
loop_
_entity.id
_entity.type
_entity.pdbx_description
1 polymer ?
#
loop_
_entity_poly.entity_id
_entity_poly.type
_entity_poly.pdbx_seq_one_letter_code
_entity_poly.pdbx_strand_id
1 'polypeptide(L)'
;HDTYTTRSNDNRIKVLPLAPPRGLVFDRNGALLAENRPNFSLEIIPENVDDLDQMILELSELLELSENDIERFEQNRKHTRRFKPV
;
A
#
# COMPACT_ATOMS: atom_id res chain seq x y z
N HIS A 1 -32.19 -19.85 -15.79
CA HIS A 1 -31.39 -19.30 -14.68
C HIS A 1 -29.94 -19.31 -15.15
N ASP A 2 -29.63 -18.71 -16.31
CA ASP A 2 -28.40 -19.10 -17.06
C ASP A 2 -27.80 -17.96 -17.88
N THR A 3 -28.10 -16.70 -17.53
CA THR A 3 -27.72 -15.56 -18.39
C THR A 3 -26.70 -14.61 -17.73
N TYR A 4 -26.32 -14.84 -16.48
CA TYR A 4 -25.40 -13.95 -15.75
C TYR A 4 -23.99 -14.53 -15.50
N THR A 5 -23.70 -15.73 -15.98
CA THR A 5 -22.44 -16.47 -15.69
C THR A 5 -21.37 -16.39 -16.79
N THR A 6 -21.44 -15.44 -17.74
CA THR A 6 -20.47 -15.38 -18.87
C THR A 6 -19.60 -14.11 -18.93
N ARG A 7 -19.52 -13.30 -17.87
CA ARG A 7 -18.70 -12.07 -17.89
C ARG A 7 -17.75 -11.89 -16.70
N SER A 8 -17.10 -12.95 -16.24
CA SER A 8 -16.15 -12.79 -15.12
C SER A 8 -14.82 -13.52 -15.24
N ASN A 9 -14.49 -14.08 -16.41
CA ASN A 9 -13.21 -14.75 -16.62
C ASN A 9 -12.42 -14.16 -17.79
N ASP A 10 -12.37 -12.83 -17.90
CA ASP A 10 -11.31 -12.21 -18.69
C ASP A 10 -10.05 -12.20 -17.85
N ASN A 11 -9.20 -13.21 -18.09
CA ASN A 11 -7.82 -13.27 -17.64
C ASN A 11 -7.08 -12.04 -18.20
N ARG A 12 -7.14 -10.94 -17.45
CA ARG A 12 -6.42 -9.71 -17.76
C ARG A 12 -4.94 -9.95 -17.45
N ILE A 13 -4.18 -10.40 -18.43
CA ILE A 13 -2.72 -10.36 -18.38
C ILE A 13 -2.32 -8.88 -18.31
N LYS A 14 -2.12 -8.37 -17.09
CA LYS A 14 -1.46 -7.09 -16.85
C LYS A 14 0.04 -7.36 -16.97
N VAL A 15 0.62 -6.95 -18.09
CA VAL A 15 2.08 -6.82 -18.17
C VAL A 15 2.47 -5.71 -17.21
N LEU A 16 3.07 -6.06 -16.07
CA LEU A 16 3.65 -5.10 -15.14
C LEU A 16 5.05 -4.77 -15.66
N PRO A 17 5.30 -3.57 -16.21
CA PRO A 17 6.65 -3.19 -16.60
C PRO A 17 7.52 -3.07 -15.35
N LEU A 18 8.66 -3.76 -15.33
CA LEU A 18 9.69 -3.54 -14.31
C LEU A 18 10.42 -2.25 -14.65
N ALA A 19 10.20 -1.20 -13.86
CA ALA A 19 10.95 0.04 -14.01
C ALA A 19 12.44 -0.22 -13.72
N PRO A 20 13.37 0.32 -14.53
CA PRO A 20 14.79 0.22 -14.23
C PRO A 20 15.11 0.97 -12.92
N PRO A 21 16.12 0.51 -12.16
CA PRO A 21 16.57 1.25 -10.98
C PRO A 21 17.05 2.65 -11.39
N ARG A 22 16.70 3.67 -10.60
CA ARG A 22 17.19 5.04 -10.82
C ARG A 22 18.70 5.08 -10.61
N GLY A 23 19.42 5.76 -11.50
CA GLY A 23 20.85 6.01 -11.33
C GLY A 23 21.13 6.90 -10.11
N LEU A 24 22.35 6.80 -9.59
CA LEU A 24 22.84 7.64 -8.50
C LEU A 24 23.11 9.07 -9.02
N VAL A 25 22.70 10.10 -8.27
CA VAL A 25 22.97 11.51 -8.60
C VAL A 25 24.16 12.00 -7.79
N PHE A 26 25.15 12.59 -8.45
CA PHE A 26 26.36 13.14 -7.81
C PHE A 26 26.48 14.65 -8.05
N ASP A 27 27.07 15.38 -7.10
CA ASP A 27 27.55 16.75 -7.29
C ASP A 27 28.85 16.77 -8.12
N ARG A 28 29.27 17.95 -8.59
CA ARG A 28 30.52 18.19 -9.36
C ARG A 28 31.79 17.66 -8.68
N ASN A 29 31.76 17.50 -7.37
CA ASN A 29 32.86 16.99 -6.55
C ASN A 29 32.74 15.47 -6.25
N GLY A 30 31.80 14.77 -6.87
CA GLY A 30 31.57 13.34 -6.66
C GLY A 30 30.78 12.97 -5.39
N ALA A 31 30.19 13.95 -4.70
CA ALA A 31 29.36 13.71 -3.52
C ALA A 31 27.97 13.20 -3.94
N LEU A 32 27.49 12.12 -3.32
CA LEU A 32 26.19 11.52 -3.60
C LEU A 32 25.05 12.43 -3.09
N LEU A 33 24.18 12.88 -4.00
CA LEU A 33 23.03 13.75 -3.72
C LEU A 33 21.71 13.00 -3.65
N ALA A 34 21.56 11.93 -4.43
CA ALA A 34 20.37 11.09 -4.39
C ALA A 34 20.72 9.62 -4.70
N GLU A 35 20.22 8.74 -3.85
CA GLU A 35 20.30 7.29 -4.02
C GLU A 35 18.89 6.68 -3.97
N ASN A 36 18.75 5.49 -4.55
CA ASN A 36 17.50 4.75 -4.47
C ASN A 36 17.46 3.97 -3.15
N ARG A 37 16.59 4.38 -2.21
CA ARG A 37 16.32 3.62 -0.99
C ARG A 37 15.03 2.82 -1.16
N PRO A 38 14.99 1.53 -0.79
CA PRO A 38 13.76 0.77 -0.79
C PRO A 38 12.77 1.44 0.18
N ASN A 39 11.53 1.67 -0.29
CA ASN A 39 10.43 2.04 0.58
C ASN A 39 9.51 0.82 0.74
N PHE A 40 8.99 0.63 1.95
CA PHE A 40 8.00 -0.40 2.23
C PHE A 40 6.73 0.32 2.68
N SER A 41 5.60 -0.03 2.09
CA SER A 41 4.27 0.48 2.44
C SER A 41 3.38 -0.69 2.80
N LEU A 42 2.69 -0.59 3.95
CA LEU A 42 1.66 -1.52 4.37
C LEU A 42 0.30 -0.89 4.06
N GLU A 43 -0.58 -1.65 3.42
CA GLU A 43 -1.93 -1.23 3.05
C GLU A 43 -2.94 -2.25 3.60
N ILE A 44 -4.09 -1.76 4.08
CA ILE A 44 -5.15 -2.62 4.64
C ILE A 44 -6.44 -2.40 3.88
N ILE A 45 -7.15 -3.48 3.55
CA ILE A 45 -8.53 -3.42 3.05
C ILE A 45 -9.46 -3.76 4.22
N PRO A 46 -10.13 -2.77 4.85
CA PRO A 46 -10.90 -3.00 6.07
C PRO A 46 -11.98 -4.07 5.94
N GLU A 47 -12.57 -4.26 4.76
CA GLU A 47 -13.61 -5.26 4.51
C GLU A 47 -13.11 -6.70 4.48
N ASN A 48 -11.79 -6.92 4.36
CA ASN A 48 -11.18 -8.25 4.37
C ASN A 48 -10.61 -8.61 5.76
N VAL A 49 -10.82 -7.75 6.75
CA VAL A 49 -10.31 -7.92 8.11
C VAL A 49 -11.48 -8.17 9.06
N ASP A 50 -11.39 -9.25 9.84
CA ASP A 50 -12.45 -9.63 10.78
C ASP A 50 -12.51 -8.67 11.98
N ASP A 51 -11.36 -8.38 12.61
CA ASP A 51 -11.21 -7.41 13.69
C ASP A 51 -10.08 -6.42 13.36
N LEU A 52 -10.48 -5.25 12.87
CA LEU A 52 -9.54 -4.21 12.47
C LEU A 52 -8.89 -3.54 13.67
N ASP A 53 -9.62 -3.37 14.77
CA ASP A 53 -9.12 -2.67 15.95
C ASP A 53 -8.03 -3.51 16.64
N GLN A 54 -8.25 -4.82 16.73
CA GLN A 54 -7.22 -5.75 17.22
C GLN A 54 -5.98 -5.76 16.30
N MET A 55 -6.17 -5.81 14.99
CA MET A 55 -5.05 -5.79 14.04
C MET A 55 -4.22 -4.50 14.15
N ILE A 56 -4.87 -3.34 14.33
CA ILE A 56 -4.17 -2.06 14.52
C ILE A 56 -3.35 -2.07 15.82
N LEU A 57 -3.89 -2.64 16.90
CA LEU A 57 -3.17 -2.78 18.16
C LEU A 57 -1.90 -3.63 17.99
N GLU A 58 -2.03 -4.81 17.38
CA GLU A 58 -0.90 -5.71 17.11
C GLU A 58 0.15 -5.07 16.19
N LEU A 59 -0.29 -4.34 15.15
CA LEU A 59 0.60 -3.60 14.26
C LEU A 59 1.27 -2.41 14.95
N SER A 60 0.60 -1.75 15.89
CA SER A 60 1.18 -0.65 16.66
C SER A 60 2.33 -1.13 17.54
N GLU A 61 2.21 -2.33 18.12
CA GLU A 61 3.24 -2.95 18.94
C GLU A 61 4.41 -3.42 18.07
N LEU A 62 4.13 -4.02 16.92
CA LEU A 62 5.16 -4.56 16.02
C LEU A 62 5.96 -3.47 15.28
N LEU A 63 5.31 -2.38 14.87
CA LEU A 63 5.89 -1.33 14.03
C LEU A 63 6.15 -0.02 14.79
N GLU A 64 5.93 0.01 16.11
CA GLU A 64 6.10 1.19 16.96
C GLU A 64 5.30 2.40 16.44
N LEU A 65 4.06 2.18 16.01
CA LEU A 65 3.21 3.24 15.46
C LEU A 65 2.85 4.27 16.54
N SER A 66 2.98 5.55 16.21
CA SER A 66 2.58 6.63 17.12
C SER A 66 1.06 6.82 17.10
N GLU A 67 0.51 7.47 18.13
CA GLU A 67 -0.91 7.87 18.16
C GLU A 67 -1.30 8.71 16.93
N ASN A 68 -0.38 9.55 16.43
CA ASN A 68 -0.61 10.36 15.23
C ASN A 68 -0.78 9.50 13.97
N ASP A 69 -0.03 8.39 13.86
CA ASP A 69 -0.11 7.49 12.72
C ASP A 69 -1.47 6.78 12.69
N ILE A 70 -1.96 6.37 13.86
CA ILE A 70 -3.28 5.75 14.02
C ILE A 70 -4.39 6.76 13.71
N GLU A 71 -4.29 7.99 14.21
CA GLU A 71 -5.25 9.05 13.89
C GLU A 71 -5.32 9.34 12.38
N ARG A 72 -4.16 9.41 11.72
CA ARG A 72 -4.08 9.58 10.26
C ARG A 72 -4.71 8.42 9.51
N PHE A 73 -4.43 7.19 9.92
CA PHE A 73 -5.05 6.01 9.34
C PHE A 73 -6.58 6.07 9.44
N GLU A 74 -7.12 6.38 10.61
CA GLU A 74 -8.56 6.50 10.83
C GLU A 74 -9.20 7.63 10.02
N GLN A 75 -8.51 8.76 9.86
CA GLN A 75 -8.96 9.83 8.97
C GLN A 75 -9.00 9.37 7.51
N ASN A 76 -7.95 8.71 7.02
CA ASN A 76 -7.87 8.20 5.66
C ASN A 76 -8.95 7.15 5.40
N ARG A 77 -9.20 6.25 6.36
CA ARG A 77 -10.25 5.24 6.29
C ARG A 77 -11.63 5.86 6.09
N LYS A 78 -11.96 6.93 6.83
CA LYS A 78 -13.26 7.63 6.70
C LYS A 78 -13.49 8.23 5.33
N HIS A 79 -12.42 8.64 4.64
CA HIS A 79 -12.50 9.22 3.30
C HIS A 79 -12.37 8.18 2.17
N THR A 80 -11.92 6.97 2.50
CA THR A 80 -11.70 5.90 1.53
C THR A 80 -12.99 5.15 1.25
N ARG A 81 -13.25 4.85 -0.03
CA ARG A 81 -14.42 4.06 -0.45
C ARG A 81 -14.24 2.61 -0.01
N ARG A 82 -15.35 1.92 0.26
CA ARG A 82 -15.33 0.49 0.59
C ARG A 82 -14.58 -0.35 -0.46
N PHE A 83 -13.90 -1.41 0.00
CA PHE A 83 -13.11 -2.33 -0.81
C PHE A 83 -11.91 -1.68 -1.51
N LYS A 84 -11.34 -0.66 -0.88
CA LYS A 84 -10.09 -0.02 -1.32
C LYS A 84 -9.05 -0.10 -0.20
N PRO A 85 -7.76 -0.25 -0.56
CA PRO A 85 -6.69 -0.15 0.41
C PRO A 85 -6.67 1.24 1.02
N VAL A 86 -6.46 1.27 2.33
CA VAL A 86 -6.15 2.46 3.15
C VAL A 86 -4.68 2.41 3.49
#